data_AF-A0A9D5Q8B8-F1
#
_entry.id   AF-A0A9D5Q8B8-F1
#
_cell.length_a   1.000
_cell.length_b   1.000
_cell.length_c   1.000
_cell.angle_alpha   90.00
_cell.angle_beta   90.00
_cell.angle_gamma   90.00
#
_symmetry.space_group_name_H-M   'P 1'
#
loop_
_entity.id
_entity.type
_entity.pdbx_description
1 polymer ?
#
loop_
_entity_poly.entity_id
_entity_poly.type
_entity_poly.pdbx_seq_one_letter_code
_entity_poly.pdbx_strand_id
1 'polypeptide(L)'
;MSGSAIRALLALVATLFVFVGCTRDSVQRGMDCIELGDYEMARQFFEEELRENPRNFEARVGMGKSFLQEAWAESPDSTALRKALVHLEAARSIESRPFLKQLLAEVWSLYGSMKATQGDTLGALTALSFSLDHAPDGTDALNLAGALYASFGHAARAESLFTRAARGDSLNTKSLFNLGMLQWHRKHYAEAAKYWRRITNLDSTDVQATLWLQRAQERLSREPGR
;
A
#
# COMPACT_ATOMS: atom_id res chain seq x y z
N MET A 1 -47.39 -0.05 52.68
CA MET A 1 -46.91 -0.06 51.28
C MET A 1 -46.55 -1.50 50.94
N SER A 2 -47.35 -2.14 50.11
CA SER A 2 -47.32 -3.60 49.87
C SER A 2 -46.05 -4.02 49.12
N GLY A 3 -45.48 -5.18 49.49
CA GLY A 3 -44.31 -5.78 48.84
C GLY A 3 -44.48 -6.06 47.34
N SER A 4 -45.68 -5.89 46.79
CA SER A 4 -45.96 -5.92 45.35
C SER A 4 -45.38 -4.73 44.59
N ALA A 5 -45.35 -3.53 45.18
CA ALA A 5 -44.84 -2.32 44.52
C ALA A 5 -43.31 -2.33 44.37
N ILE A 6 -42.60 -2.89 45.35
CA ILE A 6 -41.13 -3.02 45.35
C ILE A 6 -40.67 -4.06 44.31
N ARG A 7 -41.43 -5.16 44.16
CA ARG A 7 -41.15 -6.18 43.12
C ARG A 7 -41.37 -5.66 41.70
N ALA A 8 -42.39 -4.82 41.49
CA ALA A 8 -42.64 -4.20 40.19
C ALA A 8 -41.53 -3.20 39.81
N LEU A 9 -41.01 -2.43 40.78
CA LEU A 9 -39.92 -1.47 40.55
C LEU A 9 -38.58 -2.17 40.22
N LEU A 10 -38.27 -3.26 40.92
CA LEU A 10 -37.06 -4.07 40.65
C LEU A 10 -37.11 -4.77 39.29
N ALA A 11 -38.29 -5.23 38.86
CA ALA A 11 -38.47 -5.80 37.53
C ALA A 11 -38.30 -4.74 36.42
N LEU A 12 -38.76 -3.51 36.64
CA LEU A 12 -38.63 -2.40 35.68
C LEU A 12 -37.18 -1.91 35.53
N VAL A 13 -36.41 -1.90 36.62
CA VAL A 13 -34.98 -1.57 36.59
C VAL A 13 -34.17 -2.70 35.93
N ALA A 14 -34.58 -3.96 36.12
CA ALA A 14 -33.96 -5.11 35.46
C ALA A 14 -34.23 -5.15 33.94
N THR A 15 -35.43 -4.77 33.48
CA THR A 15 -35.71 -4.66 32.04
C THR A 15 -35.04 -3.44 31.39
N LEU A 16 -34.79 -2.36 32.16
CA LEU A 16 -34.00 -1.23 31.68
C LEU A 16 -32.50 -1.55 31.56
N PHE A 17 -31.98 -2.48 32.35
CA PHE A 17 -30.57 -2.90 32.32
C PHE A 17 -30.24 -3.94 31.23
N VAL A 18 -31.24 -4.68 30.72
CA VAL A 18 -31.01 -5.69 29.67
C VAL A 18 -30.84 -5.08 28.28
N PHE A 19 -31.28 -3.83 28.05
CA PHE A 19 -31.06 -3.14 26.77
C PHE A 19 -29.68 -2.50 26.63
N VAL A 20 -28.92 -2.34 27.72
CA VAL A 20 -27.60 -1.69 27.71
C VAL A 20 -26.46 -2.72 27.51
N GLY A 21 -26.77 -4.02 27.56
CA GLY A 21 -25.77 -5.09 27.60
C GLY A 21 -25.46 -5.84 26.31
N CYS A 22 -26.13 -5.54 25.18
CA CYS A 22 -26.03 -6.35 23.95
C CYS A 22 -25.81 -5.57 22.64
N THR A 23 -25.43 -4.30 22.69
CA THR A 23 -24.85 -3.62 21.51
C THR A 23 -23.34 -3.78 21.54
N ARG A 24 -22.84 -4.99 21.22
CA ARG A 24 -21.47 -5.06 20.72
C ARG A 24 -21.46 -4.26 19.43
N ASP A 25 -20.83 -3.09 19.49
CA ASP A 25 -20.60 -2.17 18.39
C ASP A 25 -20.29 -2.95 17.09
N SER A 26 -21.13 -2.79 16.05
CA SER A 26 -20.95 -3.49 14.78
C SER A 26 -19.57 -3.19 14.19
N VAL A 27 -19.01 -2.00 14.46
CA VAL A 27 -17.63 -1.68 14.09
C VAL A 27 -16.63 -2.64 14.75
N GLN A 28 -16.75 -2.86 16.07
CA GLN A 28 -15.82 -3.76 16.77
C GLN A 28 -15.89 -5.19 16.24
N ARG A 29 -17.10 -5.70 15.97
CA ARG A 29 -17.27 -7.02 15.35
C ARG A 29 -16.63 -7.09 13.96
N GLY A 30 -16.79 -6.03 13.16
CA GLY A 30 -16.14 -5.92 11.86
C GLY A 30 -14.61 -5.94 11.97
N MET A 31 -14.05 -5.26 12.97
CA MET A 31 -12.60 -5.25 13.23
C MET A 31 -12.10 -6.62 13.69
N ASP A 32 -12.83 -7.29 14.59
CA ASP A 32 -12.52 -8.67 15.02
C ASP A 32 -12.49 -9.62 13.81
N CYS A 33 -13.42 -9.46 12.86
CA CYS A 33 -13.44 -10.23 11.61
C CYS A 33 -12.23 -9.92 10.70
N ILE A 34 -11.77 -8.67 10.61
CA ILE A 34 -10.53 -8.33 9.89
C ILE A 34 -9.34 -9.09 10.49
N GLU A 35 -9.21 -9.10 11.83
CA GLU A 35 -8.10 -9.79 12.50
C GLU A 35 -8.12 -11.31 12.26
N LEU A 36 -9.32 -11.89 12.12
CA LEU A 36 -9.51 -13.29 11.78
C LEU A 36 -9.37 -13.59 10.28
N GLY A 37 -9.20 -12.57 9.44
CA GLY A 37 -9.11 -12.70 7.98
C GLY A 37 -10.46 -12.94 7.28
N ASP A 38 -11.58 -12.83 7.99
CA ASP A 38 -12.92 -12.96 7.42
C ASP A 38 -13.41 -11.59 6.89
N TYR A 39 -12.84 -11.19 5.76
CA TYR A 39 -13.11 -9.88 5.15
C TYR A 39 -14.53 -9.74 4.58
N GLU A 40 -15.20 -10.86 4.28
CA GLU A 40 -16.59 -10.83 3.83
C GLU A 40 -17.52 -10.51 5.01
N MET A 41 -17.37 -11.24 6.13
CA MET A 41 -18.15 -10.97 7.34
C MET A 41 -17.85 -9.58 7.90
N ALA A 42 -16.59 -9.15 7.88
CA ALA A 42 -16.21 -7.81 8.31
C ALA A 42 -17.00 -6.72 7.55
N ARG A 43 -17.13 -6.87 6.23
CA ARG A 43 -17.89 -5.92 5.39
C ARG A 43 -19.36 -5.89 5.72
N GLN A 44 -19.98 -7.02 6.07
CA GLN A 44 -21.39 -7.05 6.47
C GLN A 44 -21.63 -6.22 7.74
N PHE A 45 -20.76 -6.34 8.74
CA PHE A 45 -20.84 -5.55 9.97
C PHE A 45 -20.59 -4.06 9.73
N PHE A 46 -19.59 -3.70 8.90
CA PHE A 46 -19.37 -2.29 8.57
C PHE A 46 -20.50 -1.70 7.71
N GLU A 47 -21.10 -2.48 6.82
CA GLU A 47 -22.25 -2.04 6.02
C GLU A 47 -23.46 -1.76 6.91
N GLU A 48 -23.71 -2.58 7.92
CA GLU A 48 -24.74 -2.31 8.94
C GLU A 48 -24.51 -0.96 9.62
N GLU A 49 -23.30 -0.70 10.11
CA GLU A 49 -22.96 0.60 10.72
C GLU A 49 -23.12 1.75 9.73
N LEU A 50 -22.70 1.58 8.47
CA LEU A 50 -22.77 2.64 7.47
C LEU A 50 -24.19 2.92 6.98
N ARG A 51 -25.16 2.02 7.19
CA ARG A 51 -26.59 2.29 6.95
C ARG A 51 -27.14 3.28 7.98
N GLU A 52 -26.78 3.12 9.25
CA GLU A 52 -27.24 3.98 10.34
C GLU A 52 -26.42 5.28 10.43
N ASN A 53 -25.10 5.17 10.24
CA ASN A 53 -24.16 6.28 10.29
C ASN A 53 -23.21 6.25 9.07
N PRO A 54 -23.64 6.82 7.92
CA PRO A 54 -22.84 6.82 6.68
C PRO A 54 -21.49 7.54 6.78
N ARG A 55 -21.31 8.37 7.81
CA ARG A 55 -20.09 9.12 8.11
C ARG A 55 -19.27 8.49 9.26
N ASN A 56 -19.56 7.25 9.66
CA ASN A 56 -18.72 6.54 10.62
C ASN A 56 -17.31 6.32 10.03
N PHE A 57 -16.31 6.94 10.65
CA PHE A 57 -14.93 6.91 10.19
C PHE A 57 -14.34 5.50 10.27
N GLU A 58 -14.50 4.80 11.38
CA GLU A 58 -13.89 3.48 11.61
C GLU A 58 -14.50 2.43 10.68
N ALA A 59 -15.81 2.48 10.44
CA ALA A 59 -16.47 1.59 9.48
C ALA A 59 -16.01 1.84 8.03
N ARG A 60 -15.80 3.12 7.63
CA ARG A 60 -15.21 3.45 6.32
C ARG A 60 -13.79 2.92 6.19
N VAL A 61 -12.95 3.11 7.20
CA VAL A 61 -11.59 2.55 7.22
C VAL A 61 -11.61 1.03 7.17
N GLY A 62 -12.50 0.40 7.94
CA GLY A 62 -12.73 -1.04 7.96
C GLY A 62 -13.07 -1.60 6.58
N MET A 63 -14.08 -1.02 5.91
CA MET A 63 -14.42 -1.39 4.52
C MET A 63 -13.23 -1.23 3.57
N GLY A 64 -12.49 -0.12 3.70
CA GLY A 64 -11.30 0.14 2.90
C GLY A 64 -10.23 -0.95 3.06
N LYS A 65 -9.95 -1.36 4.30
CA LYS A 65 -9.03 -2.44 4.63
C LYS A 65 -9.51 -3.79 4.10
N SER A 66 -10.79 -4.12 4.28
CA SER A 66 -11.36 -5.38 3.80
C SER A 66 -11.25 -5.52 2.27
N PHE A 67 -11.58 -4.47 1.52
CA PHE A 67 -11.43 -4.49 0.06
C PHE A 67 -9.98 -4.46 -0.40
N LEU A 68 -9.09 -3.79 0.36
CA LEU A 68 -7.68 -3.86 0.08
C LEU A 68 -7.20 -5.31 0.19
N GLN A 69 -7.53 -6.03 1.27
CA GLN A 69 -7.13 -7.43 1.42
C GLN A 69 -7.72 -8.36 0.35
N GLU A 70 -8.98 -8.15 -0.07
CA GLU A 70 -9.59 -8.85 -1.21
C GLU A 70 -8.77 -8.68 -2.50
N ALA A 71 -8.27 -7.46 -2.76
CA ALA A 71 -7.43 -7.18 -3.92
C ALA A 71 -6.08 -7.91 -3.92
N TRP A 72 -5.59 -8.37 -2.75
CA TRP A 72 -4.36 -9.16 -2.64
C TRP A 72 -4.63 -10.66 -2.77
N ALA A 73 -5.84 -11.12 -2.44
CA ALA A 73 -6.21 -12.54 -2.40
C ALA A 73 -6.64 -13.09 -3.77
N GLU A 74 -7.26 -12.26 -4.61
CA GLU A 74 -7.66 -12.64 -5.97
C GLU A 74 -6.73 -12.04 -7.04
N SER A 75 -6.74 -12.59 -8.26
CA SER A 75 -6.08 -11.98 -9.42
C SER A 75 -6.47 -10.50 -9.52
N PRO A 76 -5.61 -9.58 -9.96
CA PRO A 76 -5.76 -8.14 -9.71
C PRO A 76 -7.06 -7.56 -10.28
N ASP A 77 -8.14 -7.62 -9.50
CA ASP A 77 -9.41 -7.01 -9.81
C ASP A 77 -9.33 -5.54 -9.41
N SER A 78 -9.25 -4.71 -10.44
CA SER A 78 -9.36 -3.27 -10.36
C SER A 78 -10.56 -2.78 -9.54
N THR A 79 -11.60 -3.60 -9.35
CA THR A 79 -12.81 -3.27 -8.60
C THR A 79 -12.58 -3.22 -7.10
N ALA A 80 -11.89 -4.19 -6.51
CA ALA A 80 -11.60 -4.20 -5.09
C ALA A 80 -10.74 -2.98 -4.70
N LEU A 81 -9.70 -2.68 -5.48
CA LEU A 81 -8.88 -1.46 -5.29
C LEU A 81 -9.72 -0.17 -5.41
N ARG A 82 -10.62 -0.08 -6.40
CA ARG A 82 -11.53 1.08 -6.53
C ARG A 82 -12.46 1.22 -5.34
N LYS A 83 -13.05 0.12 -4.85
CA LYS A 83 -13.91 0.14 -3.67
C LYS A 83 -13.13 0.56 -2.42
N ALA A 84 -11.92 0.02 -2.24
CA ALA A 84 -11.03 0.46 -1.17
C ALA A 84 -10.78 1.97 -1.21
N LEU A 85 -10.39 2.52 -2.37
CA LEU A 85 -10.20 3.96 -2.56
C LEU A 85 -11.45 4.76 -2.19
N VAL A 86 -12.63 4.35 -2.65
CA VAL A 86 -13.91 5.04 -2.33
C VAL A 86 -14.11 5.16 -0.82
N HIS A 87 -13.91 4.07 -0.09
CA HIS A 87 -14.12 4.07 1.37
C HIS A 87 -13.03 4.85 2.11
N LEU A 88 -11.76 4.73 1.70
CA LEU A 88 -10.65 5.44 2.34
C LEU A 88 -10.67 6.95 2.06
N GLU A 89 -11.06 7.36 0.86
CA GLU A 89 -11.24 8.77 0.52
C GLU A 89 -12.44 9.37 1.27
N ALA A 90 -13.53 8.61 1.42
CA ALA A 90 -14.64 9.01 2.27
C ALA A 90 -14.20 9.17 3.74
N ALA A 91 -13.41 8.23 4.28
CA ALA A 91 -12.80 8.35 5.61
C ALA A 91 -11.94 9.62 5.71
N ARG A 92 -11.10 9.90 4.70
CA ARG A 92 -10.23 11.08 4.66
C ARG A 92 -11.03 12.39 4.65
N SER A 93 -12.19 12.41 4.00
CA SER A 93 -13.09 13.56 3.97
C SER A 93 -13.75 13.86 5.32
N ILE A 94 -13.82 12.86 6.20
CA ILE A 94 -14.32 12.99 7.57
C ILE A 94 -13.17 13.44 8.49
N GLU A 95 -12.06 12.70 8.48
CA GLU A 95 -10.89 12.98 9.31
C GLU A 95 -9.61 12.51 8.61
N SER A 96 -8.55 13.32 8.66
CA SER A 96 -7.24 12.92 8.11
C SER A 96 -6.29 12.50 9.24
N ARG A 97 -6.04 11.18 9.33
CA ARG A 97 -5.08 10.60 10.29
C ARG A 97 -3.80 10.12 9.56
N PRO A 98 -2.62 10.12 10.21
CA PRO A 98 -1.37 9.68 9.57
C PRO A 98 -1.43 8.27 8.99
N PHE A 99 -2.02 7.30 9.70
CA PHE A 99 -2.16 5.93 9.20
C PHE A 99 -3.02 5.87 7.92
N LEU A 100 -4.02 6.75 7.79
CA LEU A 100 -4.89 6.78 6.63
C LEU A 100 -4.16 7.30 5.39
N LYS A 101 -3.23 8.25 5.56
CA LYS A 101 -2.35 8.69 4.47
C LYS A 101 -1.48 7.54 3.97
N GLN A 102 -0.94 6.75 4.88
CA GLN A 102 -0.12 5.57 4.53
C GLN A 102 -0.95 4.54 3.77
N LEU A 103 -2.17 4.24 4.24
CA LEU A 103 -3.07 3.30 3.60
C LEU A 103 -3.52 3.79 2.20
N LEU A 104 -3.84 5.08 2.06
CA LEU A 104 -4.15 5.68 0.75
C LEU A 104 -2.95 5.62 -0.19
N ALA A 105 -1.74 5.91 0.29
CA ALA A 105 -0.53 5.81 -0.51
C ALA A 105 -0.31 4.38 -1.03
N GLU A 106 -0.54 3.38 -0.18
CA GLU A 106 -0.45 1.96 -0.55
C GLU A 106 -1.48 1.60 -1.62
N VAL A 107 -2.77 1.90 -1.41
CA VAL A 107 -3.83 1.55 -2.36
C VAL A 107 -3.62 2.25 -3.72
N TRP A 108 -3.22 3.52 -3.72
CA TRP A 108 -2.88 4.25 -4.94
C TRP A 108 -1.66 3.66 -5.66
N SER A 109 -0.64 3.20 -4.92
CA SER A 109 0.55 2.53 -5.48
C SER A 109 0.17 1.20 -6.15
N LEU A 110 -0.64 0.38 -5.49
CA LEU A 110 -1.15 -0.88 -6.04
C LEU A 110 -2.02 -0.65 -7.27
N TYR A 111 -2.90 0.36 -7.24
CA TYR A 111 -3.70 0.74 -8.38
C TYR A 111 -2.82 1.20 -9.57
N GLY A 112 -1.77 1.98 -9.29
CA GLY A 112 -0.79 2.37 -10.30
C GLY A 112 -0.02 1.19 -10.90
N SER A 113 0.38 0.23 -10.07
CA SER A 113 1.01 -1.03 -10.50
C SER A 113 0.10 -1.82 -11.44
N MET A 114 -1.17 -1.99 -11.04
CA MET A 114 -2.17 -2.67 -11.87
C MET A 114 -2.42 -1.95 -13.20
N LYS A 115 -2.44 -0.60 -13.20
CA LYS A 115 -2.55 0.17 -14.44
C LYS A 115 -1.34 -0.02 -15.35
N ALA A 116 -0.14 -0.08 -14.77
CA ALA A 116 1.09 -0.32 -15.51
C ALA A 116 1.09 -1.71 -16.16
N THR A 117 0.63 -2.75 -15.47
CA THR A 117 0.54 -4.11 -16.04
C THR A 117 -0.50 -4.22 -17.15
N GLN A 118 -1.56 -3.40 -17.11
CA GLN A 118 -2.56 -3.27 -18.18
C GLN A 118 -2.06 -2.43 -19.38
N GLY A 119 -0.86 -1.84 -19.31
CA GLY A 119 -0.33 -0.94 -20.34
C GLY A 119 -0.90 0.48 -20.29
N ASP A 120 -1.81 0.79 -19.36
CA ASP A 120 -2.34 2.14 -19.12
C ASP A 120 -1.31 2.98 -18.36
N THR A 121 -0.28 3.42 -19.08
CA THR A 121 0.85 4.18 -18.52
C THR A 121 0.38 5.50 -17.91
N LEU A 122 -0.54 6.21 -18.57
CA LEU A 122 -1.03 7.50 -18.07
C LEU A 122 -1.81 7.31 -16.77
N GLY A 123 -2.69 6.31 -16.72
CA GLY A 123 -3.41 5.93 -15.50
C GLY A 123 -2.44 5.50 -14.40
N ALA A 124 -1.39 4.76 -14.73
CA ALA A 124 -0.36 4.35 -13.78
C ALA A 124 0.38 5.54 -13.16
N LEU A 125 0.92 6.44 -13.99
CA LEU A 125 1.62 7.63 -13.50
C LEU A 125 0.71 8.56 -12.70
N THR A 126 -0.57 8.66 -13.09
CA THR A 126 -1.58 9.43 -12.34
C THR A 126 -1.80 8.83 -10.95
N ALA A 127 -2.07 7.52 -10.87
CA ALA A 127 -2.25 6.84 -9.59
C ALA A 127 -1.00 6.92 -8.70
N LEU A 128 0.19 6.75 -9.28
CA LEU A 128 1.46 6.89 -8.55
C LEU A 128 1.68 8.31 -8.05
N SER A 129 1.23 9.34 -8.77
CA SER A 129 1.29 10.72 -8.29
C SER A 129 0.43 10.91 -7.03
N PHE A 130 -0.81 10.39 -7.01
CA PHE A 130 -1.66 10.42 -5.82
C PHE A 130 -1.05 9.64 -4.65
N SER A 131 -0.40 8.50 -4.94
CA SER A 131 0.34 7.75 -3.92
C SER A 131 1.44 8.62 -3.26
N LEU A 132 2.22 9.31 -4.08
CA LEU A 132 3.32 10.16 -3.62
C LEU A 132 2.85 11.48 -2.95
N ASP A 133 1.66 11.98 -3.28
CA ASP A 133 1.05 13.10 -2.56
C ASP A 133 0.72 12.74 -1.10
N HIS A 134 0.36 11.46 -0.86
CA HIS A 134 0.10 10.95 0.49
C HIS A 134 1.37 10.49 1.21
N ALA A 135 2.32 9.88 0.49
CA ALA A 135 3.61 9.43 1.01
C ALA A 135 4.75 9.80 0.04
N PRO A 136 5.35 11.00 0.18
CA PRO A 136 6.36 11.50 -0.77
C PRO A 136 7.59 10.61 -0.94
N ASP A 137 7.93 9.83 0.09
CA ASP A 137 9.09 8.93 0.10
C ASP A 137 8.68 7.45 -0.06
N GLY A 138 7.47 7.18 -0.57
CA GLY A 138 6.99 5.83 -0.84
C GLY A 138 7.86 5.09 -1.86
N THR A 139 8.72 4.19 -1.38
CA THR A 139 9.76 3.53 -2.19
C THR A 139 9.19 2.79 -3.40
N ASP A 140 8.12 2.01 -3.24
CA ASP A 140 7.54 1.24 -4.33
C ASP A 140 6.95 2.14 -5.43
N ALA A 141 6.25 3.21 -5.03
CA ALA A 141 5.67 4.16 -5.97
C ALA A 141 6.76 4.94 -6.73
N LEU A 142 7.81 5.40 -6.03
CA LEU A 142 8.98 6.05 -6.65
C LEU A 142 9.68 5.11 -7.64
N ASN A 143 9.90 3.85 -7.24
CA ASN A 143 10.57 2.87 -8.09
C ASN A 143 9.74 2.54 -9.33
N LEU A 144 8.43 2.31 -9.20
CA LEU A 144 7.58 2.04 -10.35
C LEU A 144 7.48 3.25 -11.29
N ALA A 145 7.29 4.47 -10.76
CA ALA A 145 7.28 5.68 -11.56
C ALA A 145 8.62 5.87 -12.30
N GLY A 146 9.74 5.61 -11.62
CA GLY A 146 11.07 5.63 -12.22
C GLY A 146 11.22 4.64 -13.37
N ALA A 147 10.72 3.40 -13.21
CA ALA A 147 10.76 2.37 -14.24
C ALA A 147 9.93 2.77 -15.47
N LEU A 148 8.75 3.35 -15.26
CA LEU A 148 7.94 3.90 -16.34
C LEU A 148 8.68 5.04 -17.06
N TYR A 149 9.23 6.02 -16.34
CA TYR A 149 9.99 7.09 -17.00
C TYR A 149 11.22 6.56 -17.78
N ALA A 150 11.89 5.53 -17.27
CA ALA A 150 13.01 4.90 -17.96
C ALA A 150 12.58 4.24 -19.28
N SER A 151 11.44 3.54 -19.30
CA SER A 151 10.94 2.88 -20.52
C SER A 151 10.56 3.87 -21.62
N PHE A 152 10.19 5.10 -21.27
CA PHE A 152 9.94 6.21 -22.22
C PHE A 152 11.19 7.06 -22.53
N GLY A 153 12.38 6.62 -22.12
CA GLY A 153 13.63 7.32 -22.43
C GLY A 153 13.91 8.55 -21.57
N HIS A 154 13.09 8.84 -20.55
CA HIS A 154 13.31 9.93 -19.60
C HIS A 154 14.30 9.54 -18.49
N ALA A 155 15.52 9.17 -18.89
CA ALA A 155 16.53 8.59 -18.01
C ALA A 155 16.92 9.50 -16.82
N ALA A 156 16.96 10.82 -17.00
CA ALA A 156 17.28 11.75 -15.92
C ALA A 156 16.19 11.78 -14.83
N ARG A 157 14.91 11.74 -15.23
CA ARG A 157 13.78 11.70 -14.30
C ARG A 157 13.73 10.36 -13.58
N ALA A 158 13.95 9.26 -14.32
CA ALA A 158 14.04 7.93 -13.74
C ALA A 158 15.15 7.84 -12.68
N GLU A 159 16.35 8.33 -12.98
CA GLU A 159 17.48 8.36 -12.05
C GLU A 159 17.16 9.14 -10.76
N SER A 160 16.52 10.30 -10.89
CA SER A 160 16.08 11.09 -9.73
C SER A 160 15.12 10.31 -8.83
N LEU A 161 14.13 9.63 -9.42
CA LEU A 161 13.15 8.83 -8.68
C LEU A 161 13.76 7.60 -8.02
N PHE A 162 14.59 6.83 -8.73
CA PHE A 162 15.28 5.68 -8.15
C PHE A 162 16.25 6.09 -7.04
N THR A 163 16.92 7.25 -7.18
CA THR A 163 17.81 7.78 -6.13
C THR A 163 17.03 8.13 -4.88
N ARG A 164 15.84 8.73 -5.01
CA ARG A 164 14.95 9.00 -3.87
C ARG A 164 14.48 7.70 -3.23
N ALA A 165 14.04 6.73 -4.02
CA ALA A 165 13.62 5.42 -3.53
C ALA A 165 14.73 4.71 -2.74
N ALA A 166 15.96 4.69 -3.27
CA ALA A 166 17.11 4.08 -2.60
C ALA A 166 17.62 4.84 -1.35
N ARG A 167 17.20 6.09 -1.15
CA ARG A 167 17.44 6.85 0.09
C ARG A 167 16.39 6.54 1.15
N GLY A 168 15.12 6.42 0.74
CA GLY A 168 14.01 6.09 1.65
C GLY A 168 14.10 4.68 2.19
N ASP A 169 14.54 3.73 1.36
CA ASP A 169 14.85 2.37 1.79
C ASP A 169 16.19 1.93 1.19
N SER A 170 17.22 1.96 2.02
CA SER A 170 18.58 1.58 1.66
C SER A 170 18.76 0.09 1.36
N LEU A 171 17.78 -0.74 1.74
CA LEU A 171 17.76 -2.19 1.54
C LEU A 171 16.93 -2.57 0.30
N ASN A 172 16.21 -1.63 -0.32
CA ASN A 172 15.43 -1.89 -1.52
C ASN A 172 16.34 -2.16 -2.73
N THR A 173 16.56 -3.44 -3.02
CA THR A 173 17.43 -3.90 -4.10
C THR A 173 16.89 -3.52 -5.48
N LYS A 174 15.56 -3.39 -5.67
CA LYS A 174 14.94 -3.01 -6.95
C LYS A 174 15.42 -1.64 -7.44
N SER A 175 15.44 -0.65 -6.54
CA SER A 175 15.87 0.71 -6.89
C SER A 175 17.37 0.77 -7.21
N LEU A 176 18.19 0.04 -6.44
CA LEU A 176 19.62 -0.09 -6.71
C LEU A 176 19.88 -0.77 -8.07
N PHE A 177 19.11 -1.82 -8.38
CA PHE A 177 19.25 -2.56 -9.63
C PHE A 177 18.93 -1.65 -10.82
N ASN A 178 17.83 -0.90 -10.72
CA ASN A 178 17.42 0.06 -11.75
C ASN A 178 18.43 1.20 -11.96
N LEU A 179 19.07 1.71 -10.89
CA LEU A 179 20.18 2.65 -11.01
C LEU A 179 21.38 2.02 -11.73
N GLY A 180 21.72 0.77 -11.39
CA GLY A 180 22.76 0.00 -12.09
C GLY A 180 22.48 -0.13 -13.58
N MET A 181 21.24 -0.49 -13.94
CA MET A 181 20.80 -0.58 -15.33
C MET A 181 20.89 0.77 -16.07
N LEU A 182 20.48 1.88 -15.44
CA LEU A 182 20.61 3.21 -16.06
C LEU A 182 22.07 3.57 -16.35
N GLN A 183 22.99 3.32 -15.41
CA GLN A 183 24.42 3.58 -15.63
C GLN A 183 25.01 2.66 -16.70
N TRP A 184 24.58 1.39 -16.72
CA TRP A 184 24.97 0.43 -17.75
C TRP A 184 24.60 0.91 -19.16
N HIS A 185 23.35 1.37 -19.35
CA HIS A 185 22.89 1.88 -20.64
C HIS A 185 23.65 3.15 -21.07
N ARG A 186 24.13 3.95 -20.10
CA ARG A 186 25.01 5.11 -20.35
C ARG A 186 26.48 4.73 -20.55
N LYS A 187 26.83 3.43 -20.53
CA LYS A 187 28.20 2.90 -20.60
C LYS A 187 29.09 3.30 -19.41
N HIS A 188 28.49 3.74 -18.30
CA HIS A 188 29.17 4.01 -17.04
C HIS A 188 29.32 2.69 -16.25
N TYR A 189 30.16 1.79 -16.77
CA TYR A 189 30.27 0.41 -16.25
C TYR A 189 30.79 0.35 -14.80
N ALA A 190 31.67 1.28 -14.40
CA ALA A 190 32.18 1.36 -13.04
C ALA A 190 31.09 1.74 -12.04
N GLU A 191 30.26 2.72 -12.37
CA GLU A 191 29.12 3.15 -11.57
C GLU A 191 28.05 2.07 -11.49
N ALA A 192 27.74 1.41 -12.61
CA ALA A 192 26.82 0.29 -12.64
C ALA A 192 27.27 -0.85 -11.69
N ALA A 193 28.55 -1.20 -11.74
CA ALA A 193 29.14 -2.20 -10.85
C ALA A 193 29.02 -1.84 -9.37
N LYS A 194 29.11 -0.56 -8.99
CA LYS A 194 28.94 -0.13 -7.59
C LYS A 194 27.54 -0.45 -7.07
N TYR A 195 26.50 -0.21 -7.87
CA TYR A 195 25.12 -0.51 -7.48
C TYR A 195 24.86 -2.01 -7.33
N TRP A 196 25.26 -2.83 -8.30
CA TRP A 196 25.07 -4.27 -8.22
C TRP A 196 25.90 -4.92 -7.11
N ARG A 197 27.11 -4.44 -6.84
CA ARG A 197 27.91 -4.88 -5.69
C ARG A 197 27.22 -4.61 -4.36
N ARG A 198 26.53 -3.47 -4.24
CA ARG A 198 25.75 -3.18 -3.04
C ARG A 198 24.61 -4.18 -2.87
N ILE A 199 23.95 -4.60 -3.95
CA ILE A 199 22.93 -5.65 -3.90
C ILE A 199 23.54 -6.99 -3.47
N THR A 200 24.65 -7.42 -4.07
CA THR A 200 25.31 -8.70 -3.70
C THR A 200 25.85 -8.72 -2.27
N ASN A 201 26.16 -7.55 -1.70
CA ASN A 201 26.55 -7.43 -0.29
C ASN A 201 25.36 -7.55 0.66
N LEU A 202 24.16 -7.16 0.22
CA LEU A 202 22.91 -7.29 0.99
C LEU A 202 22.33 -8.71 0.86
N ASP A 203 22.37 -9.26 -0.35
CA ASP A 203 21.93 -10.62 -0.69
C ASP A 203 22.94 -11.25 -1.66
N SER A 204 23.79 -12.12 -1.13
CA SER A 204 24.79 -12.84 -1.93
C SER A 204 24.17 -13.90 -2.86
N THR A 205 22.88 -14.18 -2.73
CA THR A 205 22.15 -15.16 -3.56
C THR A 205 21.39 -14.50 -4.71
N ASP A 206 21.41 -13.17 -4.84
CA ASP A 206 20.81 -12.45 -5.97
C ASP A 206 21.57 -12.76 -7.27
N VAL A 207 21.01 -13.69 -8.05
CA VAL A 207 21.58 -14.17 -9.32
C VAL A 207 21.67 -13.04 -10.35
N GLN A 208 20.68 -12.15 -10.39
CA GLN A 208 20.66 -11.07 -11.38
C GLN A 208 21.75 -10.05 -11.08
N ALA A 209 21.84 -9.58 -9.83
CA ALA A 209 22.89 -8.65 -9.43
C ALA A 209 24.29 -9.23 -9.63
N THR A 210 24.48 -10.51 -9.30
CA THR A 210 25.75 -11.21 -9.51
C THR A 210 26.13 -11.25 -11.00
N LEU A 211 25.19 -11.63 -11.87
CA LEU A 211 25.40 -11.68 -13.32
C LEU A 211 25.77 -10.31 -13.89
N TRP A 212 25.03 -9.27 -13.50
CA TRP A 212 25.27 -7.93 -14.01
C TRP A 212 26.58 -7.32 -13.47
N LEU A 213 26.93 -7.61 -12.22
CA LEU A 213 28.23 -7.24 -11.65
C LEU A 213 29.38 -7.86 -12.44
N GLN A 214 29.31 -9.16 -12.74
CA GLN A 214 30.31 -9.84 -13.57
C GLN A 214 30.42 -9.20 -14.96
N ARG A 215 29.29 -8.95 -15.62
CA ARG A 215 29.26 -8.30 -16.95
C ARG A 215 29.91 -6.92 -16.93
N ALA A 216 29.71 -6.12 -15.89
CA ALA A 216 30.39 -4.84 -15.74
C ALA A 216 31.89 -4.98 -15.53
N GLN A 217 32.33 -5.94 -14.73
CA GLN A 217 33.75 -6.20 -14.52
C GLN A 217 34.44 -6.64 -15.82
N GLU A 218 33.81 -7.51 -16.61
CA GLU A 218 34.34 -7.93 -17.92
C GLU A 218 34.48 -6.75 -18.89
N ARG A 219 33.52 -5.82 -18.91
CA ARG A 219 33.61 -4.60 -19.73
C ARG A 219 34.78 -3.71 -19.30
N LEU A 220 34.95 -3.51 -17.99
CA LEU A 220 36.05 -2.71 -17.45
C LEU A 220 37.43 -3.32 -17.75
N SER A 221 37.57 -4.64 -17.65
CA SER A 221 38.81 -5.34 -17.96
C SER A 221 39.18 -5.27 -19.45
N ARG A 222 38.19 -5.11 -20.34
CA ARG A 222 38.39 -4.96 -21.79
C ARG A 222 38.65 -3.51 -22.23
N GLU A 223 38.37 -2.54 -21.37
CA GLU A 223 38.62 -1.11 -21.60
C GLU A 223 39.61 -0.55 -20.55
N PRO A 224 40.85 -1.09 -20.44
CA PRO A 224 41.81 -0.58 -19.48
C PRO A 224 42.30 0.81 -19.92
N GLY A 225 41.74 1.86 -19.32
CA GLY A 225 42.21 3.24 -19.47
C GLY A 225 41.41 4.07 -20.48
N ARG A 226 40.55 4.94 -19.95
CA ARG A 226 40.28 6.26 -20.52
C ARG A 226 40.71 7.31 -19.51
#